data_AF-A0AAX3CJE0-F1
#
_entry.id   AF-A0AAX3CJE0-F1
#
_cell.length_a   1.000
_cell.length_b   1.000
_cell.length_c   1.000
_cell.angle_alpha   90.00
_cell.angle_beta   90.00
_cell.angle_gamma   90.00
#
_symmetry.space_group_name_H-M   'P 1'
#
loop_
_entity.id
_entity.type
_entity.pdbx_description
1 polymer ?
#
loop_
_entity_poly.entity_id
_entity_poly.type
_entity_poly.pdbx_seq_one_letter_code
_entity_poly.pdbx_strand_id
1 'polypeptide(L)'
;MKKSTVAVMMIATLSGSAYAESMQLSPNFSAESFTVSTSAGMLSGKSQERVYDADTGRKVSQLDWKIKNVAIVKGDISWDAYSFLTLTARGWTSLASGSGHMDDYDWMNDNQSGWTDHSSHPSTNVNYANEYDLSVQGWLFQDDNYKAGVIAGYQETRFSWTATGGSYNYDNGATTGNFPTGERGIGYSQRFSMPYIGLAGQYRINDFEFNALFKFSDWVRAHDNDEHYMRELTFREKSTNSRYYGTSVDAGYYITPHAKVFTEFTYSKYEEGKGGTQIIDTYSGESASIGGDAAGIANKNFTITAGLQYRF
;
A
#
# COMPACT_ATOMS: atom_id res chain seq x y z
N MET A 1 -44.40 15.10 -23.21
CA MET A 1 -44.84 13.90 -22.46
C MET A 1 -43.68 12.95 -22.26
N LYS A 2 -43.09 12.91 -21.06
CA LYS A 2 -42.38 11.75 -20.51
C LYS A 2 -42.63 11.81 -19.00
N LYS A 3 -43.44 10.90 -18.47
CA LYS A 3 -43.72 10.77 -17.04
C LYS A 3 -42.58 9.95 -16.44
N SER A 4 -41.81 10.53 -15.54
CA SER A 4 -40.86 9.80 -14.70
C SER A 4 -41.53 9.50 -13.36
N THR A 5 -41.87 8.23 -13.15
CA THR A 5 -42.40 7.69 -11.90
C THR A 5 -41.25 7.59 -10.90
N VAL A 6 -41.31 8.37 -9.81
CA VAL A 6 -40.40 8.22 -8.66
C VAL A 6 -41.04 7.23 -7.71
N ALA A 7 -40.45 6.04 -7.58
CA ALA A 7 -40.83 5.08 -6.55
C ALA A 7 -40.17 5.52 -5.23
N VAL A 8 -40.96 6.09 -4.33
CA VAL A 8 -40.55 6.35 -2.94
C VAL A 8 -40.73 5.05 -2.17
N MET A 9 -39.65 4.34 -1.87
CA MET A 9 -39.68 3.27 -0.87
C MET A 9 -39.81 3.91 0.52
N MET A 10 -40.99 3.78 1.11
CA MET A 10 -41.22 4.03 2.53
C MET A 10 -40.46 2.97 3.33
N ILE A 11 -39.37 3.37 3.99
CA ILE A 11 -38.77 2.56 5.05
C ILE A 11 -39.74 2.63 6.23
N ALA A 12 -40.47 1.54 6.46
CA ALA A 12 -41.25 1.36 7.66
C ALA A 12 -40.28 1.31 8.85
N THR A 13 -40.19 2.41 9.60
CA THR A 13 -39.53 2.44 10.90
C THR A 13 -40.36 1.60 11.86
N LEU A 14 -39.95 0.36 12.09
CA LEU A 14 -40.39 -0.42 13.24
C LEU A 14 -39.81 0.25 14.49
N SER A 15 -40.55 1.18 15.07
CA SER A 15 -40.27 1.76 16.39
C SER A 15 -40.63 0.74 17.47
N GLY A 16 -39.79 -0.28 17.62
CA GLY A 16 -39.77 -1.12 18.80
C GLY A 16 -38.90 -0.46 19.86
N SER A 17 -39.49 -0.09 21.00
CA SER A 17 -38.76 0.34 22.18
C SER A 17 -37.99 -0.87 22.73
N ALA A 18 -36.77 -1.10 22.25
CA ALA A 18 -35.85 -2.02 22.88
C ALA A 18 -35.36 -1.36 24.18
N TYR A 19 -35.84 -1.83 25.31
CA TYR A 19 -35.19 -1.57 26.59
C TYR A 19 -33.84 -2.30 26.56
N ALA A 20 -32.78 -1.59 26.20
CA ALA A 20 -31.44 -2.05 26.48
C ALA A 20 -31.23 -1.88 28.00
N GLU A 21 -31.21 -2.97 28.76
CA GLU A 21 -30.51 -2.97 30.03
C GLU A 21 -29.11 -2.40 29.78
N SER A 22 -28.63 -1.52 30.67
CA SER A 22 -27.26 -1.02 30.59
C SER A 22 -26.30 -2.19 30.82
N MET A 23 -25.94 -2.89 29.76
CA MET A 23 -24.93 -3.94 29.82
C MET A 23 -23.61 -3.24 30.14
N GLN A 24 -23.14 -3.37 31.37
CA GLN A 24 -21.90 -2.76 31.81
C GLN A 24 -20.73 -3.51 31.15
N LEU A 25 -20.32 -3.02 29.99
CA LEU A 25 -19.19 -3.54 29.22
C LEU A 25 -17.87 -3.03 29.81
N SER A 26 -17.22 -3.83 30.65
CA SER A 26 -15.83 -3.57 31.06
C SER A 26 -14.85 -4.21 30.07
N PRO A 27 -13.83 -3.48 29.58
CA PRO A 27 -12.81 -4.08 28.71
C PRO A 27 -12.03 -5.19 29.43
N ASN A 28 -11.59 -6.20 28.68
CA ASN A 28 -10.79 -7.31 29.20
C ASN A 28 -9.29 -6.95 29.25
N PHE A 29 -8.76 -6.73 30.44
CA PHE A 29 -7.32 -6.46 30.67
C PHE A 29 -6.55 -7.67 31.26
N SER A 30 -7.07 -8.88 31.13
CA SER A 30 -6.30 -10.10 31.46
C SER A 30 -5.09 -10.24 30.54
N ALA A 31 -4.05 -10.95 30.99
CA ALA A 31 -2.87 -11.20 30.16
C ALA A 31 -3.25 -11.91 28.84
N GLU A 32 -4.15 -12.89 28.93
CA GLU A 32 -4.61 -13.71 27.80
C GLU A 32 -5.36 -12.95 26.72
N SER A 33 -5.82 -11.72 26.99
CA SER A 33 -6.44 -10.86 25.96
C SER A 33 -5.43 -10.15 25.07
N PHE A 34 -4.13 -10.21 25.41
CA PHE A 34 -3.06 -9.62 24.62
C PHE A 34 -2.30 -10.69 23.85
N THR A 35 -2.04 -10.40 22.59
CA THR A 35 -1.20 -11.23 21.74
C THR A 35 -0.15 -10.35 21.07
N VAL A 36 1.09 -10.83 21.03
CA VAL A 36 2.19 -10.19 20.32
C VAL A 36 2.75 -11.18 19.32
N SER A 37 2.96 -10.72 18.09
CA SER A 37 3.58 -11.50 17.03
C SER A 37 4.78 -10.77 16.46
N THR A 38 5.84 -11.51 16.13
CA THR A 38 6.99 -11.01 15.40
C THR A 38 7.33 -11.98 14.28
N SER A 39 7.56 -11.46 13.08
CA SER A 39 7.96 -12.24 11.91
C SER A 39 9.03 -11.50 11.11
N ALA A 40 9.77 -12.25 10.30
CA ALA A 40 10.71 -11.71 9.33
C ALA A 40 10.50 -12.38 7.99
N GLY A 41 10.92 -11.71 6.92
CA GLY A 41 10.77 -12.26 5.58
C GLY A 41 11.14 -11.26 4.51
N MET A 42 10.46 -11.35 3.36
CA MET A 42 10.77 -10.54 2.19
C MET A 42 9.59 -9.69 1.74
N LEU A 43 9.92 -8.53 1.20
CA LEU A 43 9.06 -7.62 0.45
C LEU A 43 9.51 -7.61 -1.02
N SER A 44 8.54 -7.70 -1.93
CA SER A 44 8.71 -7.50 -3.37
C SER A 44 7.56 -6.67 -3.93
N GLY A 45 7.77 -5.99 -5.04
CA GLY A 45 6.75 -5.10 -5.57
C GLY A 45 7.19 -4.28 -6.78
N LYS A 46 6.28 -3.43 -7.24
CA LYS A 46 6.50 -2.49 -8.33
C LYS A 46 5.63 -1.25 -8.11
N SER A 47 6.25 -0.08 -8.13
CA SER A 47 5.59 1.21 -8.24
C SER A 47 5.62 1.70 -9.68
N GLN A 48 4.64 2.53 -10.00
CA GLN A 48 4.56 3.20 -11.28
C GLN A 48 4.27 4.67 -11.03
N GLU A 49 5.15 5.50 -11.57
CA GLU A 49 5.05 6.95 -11.66
C GLU A 49 4.72 7.28 -13.11
N ARG A 50 3.79 8.18 -13.35
CA ARG A 50 3.32 8.51 -14.70
C ARG A 50 3.10 9.99 -14.84
N VAL A 51 3.52 10.50 -15.99
CA VAL A 51 3.21 11.87 -16.41
C VAL A 51 2.23 11.80 -17.58
N TYR A 52 1.24 12.68 -17.54
CA TYR A 52 0.23 12.86 -18.57
C TYR A 52 0.27 14.29 -19.10
N ASP A 53 0.05 14.42 -20.41
CA ASP A 53 -0.33 15.69 -21.00
C ASP A 53 -1.72 16.08 -20.45
N ALA A 54 -1.80 17.23 -19.79
CA ALA A 54 -3.00 17.64 -19.06
C ALA A 54 -4.17 18.01 -19.99
N ASP A 55 -3.88 18.40 -21.23
CA ASP A 55 -4.89 18.84 -22.20
C ASP A 55 -5.53 17.66 -22.94
N THR A 56 -4.72 16.65 -23.26
CA THR A 56 -5.13 15.48 -24.06
C THR A 56 -5.38 14.22 -23.22
N GLY A 57 -4.85 14.18 -21.99
CA GLY A 57 -4.85 12.99 -21.13
C GLY A 57 -3.91 11.89 -21.62
N ARG A 58 -3.09 12.15 -22.65
CA ARG A 58 -2.14 11.19 -23.20
C ARG A 58 -1.01 10.98 -22.20
N LYS A 59 -0.62 9.72 -21.98
CA LYS A 59 0.57 9.40 -21.18
C LYS A 59 1.81 9.84 -21.94
N VAL A 60 2.68 10.65 -21.31
CA VAL A 60 3.92 11.17 -21.89
C VAL A 60 5.16 10.53 -21.29
N SER A 61 5.11 10.12 -20.02
CA SER A 61 6.23 9.46 -19.34
C SER A 61 5.72 8.37 -18.37
N GLN A 62 6.56 7.37 -18.10
CA GLN A 62 6.31 6.36 -17.08
C GLN A 62 7.61 5.79 -16.52
N LEU A 63 7.78 5.90 -15.20
CA LEU A 63 8.87 5.24 -14.47
C LEU A 63 8.34 4.01 -13.73
N ASP A 64 9.00 2.88 -13.93
CA ASP A 64 8.68 1.59 -13.38
C ASP A 64 9.70 1.18 -12.29
N TRP A 65 9.40 1.52 -11.05
CA TRP A 65 10.25 1.29 -9.88
C TRP A 65 9.99 -0.09 -9.25
N LYS A 66 10.90 -1.05 -9.45
CA LYS A 66 10.78 -2.42 -8.92
C LYS A 66 11.45 -2.57 -7.55
N ILE A 67 10.81 -3.34 -6.68
CA ILE A 67 11.38 -3.90 -5.44
C ILE A 67 11.60 -5.38 -5.70
N LYS A 68 12.86 -5.85 -5.77
CA LYS A 68 13.16 -7.26 -6.10
C LYS A 68 12.95 -8.17 -4.90
N ASN A 69 13.75 -7.98 -3.86
CA ASN A 69 13.65 -8.70 -2.59
C ASN A 69 14.30 -7.84 -1.50
N VAL A 70 13.50 -7.30 -0.60
CA VAL A 70 13.94 -6.49 0.53
C VAL A 70 13.61 -7.25 1.81
N ALA A 71 14.61 -7.50 2.65
CA ALA A 71 14.40 -8.13 3.94
C ALA A 71 13.63 -7.19 4.88
N ILE A 72 12.56 -7.69 5.49
CA ILE A 72 11.71 -6.94 6.42
C ILE A 72 11.58 -7.65 7.76
N VAL A 73 11.35 -6.87 8.81
CA VAL A 73 10.81 -7.33 10.09
C VAL A 73 9.41 -6.77 10.27
N LYS A 74 8.51 -7.57 10.84
CA LYS A 74 7.11 -7.25 11.04
C LYS A 74 6.69 -7.55 12.48
N GLY A 75 5.99 -6.60 13.09
CA GLY A 75 5.42 -6.71 14.42
C GLY A 75 3.91 -6.54 14.38
N ASP A 76 3.22 -7.25 15.27
CA ASP A 76 1.77 -7.16 15.48
C ASP A 76 1.48 -7.24 16.97
N ILE A 77 0.62 -6.36 17.46
CA ILE A 77 0.07 -6.38 18.81
C ILE A 77 -1.45 -6.34 18.68
N SER A 78 -2.13 -7.32 19.25
CA SER A 78 -3.59 -7.35 19.30
C SER A 78 -4.10 -7.41 20.74
N TRP A 79 -5.22 -6.75 20.98
CA TRP A 79 -5.93 -6.71 22.24
C TRP A 79 -7.41 -7.04 22.03
N ASP A 80 -7.84 -8.18 22.56
CA ASP A 80 -9.24 -8.60 22.60
C ASP A 80 -9.98 -7.87 23.72
N ALA A 81 -10.27 -6.58 23.50
CA ALA A 81 -10.90 -5.70 24.47
C ALA A 81 -12.29 -6.19 24.90
N TYR A 82 -13.04 -6.81 23.99
CA TYR A 82 -14.31 -7.47 24.26
C TYR A 82 -14.41 -8.76 23.44
N SER A 83 -15.32 -9.66 23.80
CA SER A 83 -15.54 -10.90 23.01
C SER A 83 -15.82 -10.61 21.53
N PHE A 84 -16.47 -9.49 21.22
CA PHE A 84 -16.80 -9.06 19.86
C PHE A 84 -15.82 -8.03 19.26
N LEU A 85 -14.78 -7.60 19.98
CA LEU A 85 -13.94 -6.48 19.56
C LEU A 85 -12.45 -6.73 19.81
N THR A 86 -11.67 -6.70 18.74
CA THR A 86 -10.20 -6.76 18.79
C THR A 86 -9.60 -5.45 18.25
N LEU A 87 -8.64 -4.89 18.97
CA LEU A 87 -7.82 -3.76 18.52
C LEU A 87 -6.46 -4.29 18.08
N THR A 88 -5.95 -3.84 16.93
CA THR A 88 -4.66 -4.30 16.41
C THR A 88 -3.80 -3.12 15.98
N ALA A 89 -2.54 -3.13 16.41
CA ALA A 89 -1.49 -2.27 15.89
C ALA A 89 -0.41 -3.17 15.26
N ARG A 90 -0.17 -3.00 13.97
CA ARG A 90 0.81 -3.78 13.23
C ARG A 90 1.64 -2.91 12.31
N GLY A 91 2.80 -3.39 11.93
CA GLY A 91 3.69 -2.68 11.03
C GLY A 91 4.89 -3.51 10.63
N TRP A 92 5.56 -3.07 9.57
CA TRP A 92 6.80 -3.68 9.11
C TRP A 92 7.76 -2.61 8.60
N THR A 93 9.05 -2.95 8.60
CA THR A 93 10.09 -2.07 8.06
C THR A 93 11.18 -2.91 7.40
N SER A 94 11.77 -2.36 6.33
CA SER A 94 13.00 -2.86 5.75
C SER A 94 14.12 -2.85 6.80
N LEU A 95 14.87 -3.94 6.88
CA LEU A 95 16.01 -4.09 7.79
C LEU A 95 17.23 -3.28 7.34
N ALA A 96 17.36 -3.08 6.03
CA ALA A 96 18.41 -2.31 5.38
C ALA A 96 17.91 -1.87 4.00
N SER A 97 18.76 -1.14 3.25
CA SER A 97 18.54 -0.97 1.82
C SER A 97 18.51 -2.34 1.12
N GLY A 98 17.78 -2.42 0.01
CA GLY A 98 17.69 -3.65 -0.76
C GLY A 98 17.72 -3.41 -2.27
N SER A 99 17.62 -4.50 -3.02
CA SER A 99 17.78 -4.46 -4.47
C SER A 99 16.49 -4.06 -5.18
N GLY A 100 16.61 -3.11 -6.11
CA GLY A 100 15.55 -2.69 -7.01
C GLY A 100 15.97 -2.75 -8.47
N HIS A 101 15.19 -2.09 -9.31
CA HIS A 101 15.45 -1.81 -10.72
C HIS A 101 14.52 -0.67 -11.13
N MET A 102 14.98 0.25 -11.97
CA MET A 102 14.11 1.28 -12.54
C MET A 102 14.23 1.26 -14.07
N ASP A 103 13.09 1.36 -14.75
CA ASP A 103 13.00 1.62 -16.18
C ASP A 103 12.15 2.88 -16.39
N ASP A 104 12.61 3.80 -17.22
CA ASP A 104 11.95 5.06 -17.53
C ASP A 104 11.64 5.11 -19.03
N TYR A 105 10.41 5.45 -19.40
CA TYR A 105 9.90 5.43 -20.76
C TYR A 105 9.18 6.73 -21.09
N ASP A 106 9.51 7.36 -22.22
CA ASP A 106 8.80 8.54 -22.72
C ASP A 106 8.17 8.31 -24.09
N TRP A 107 7.03 8.97 -24.31
CA TRP A 107 6.29 9.00 -25.56
C TRP A 107 6.28 10.45 -26.09
N MET A 108 7.39 10.85 -26.72
CA MET A 108 7.57 12.23 -27.22
C MET A 108 6.87 12.48 -28.56
N ASN A 109 6.51 11.42 -29.30
CA ASN A 109 5.81 11.53 -30.59
C ASN A 109 4.35 11.08 -30.48
N ASP A 110 3.43 12.04 -30.57
CA ASP A 110 1.97 11.81 -30.50
C ASP A 110 1.43 10.91 -31.60
N ASN A 111 2.15 10.79 -32.73
CA ASN A 111 1.75 9.95 -33.87
C ASN A 111 2.30 8.51 -33.77
N GLN A 112 2.97 8.17 -32.67
CA GLN A 112 3.57 6.85 -32.45
C GLN A 112 2.97 6.17 -31.21
N SER A 113 2.70 4.86 -31.31
CA SER A 113 2.19 4.08 -30.19
C SER A 113 3.28 3.57 -29.23
N GLY A 114 4.46 3.26 -29.76
CA GLY A 114 5.63 2.86 -28.97
C GLY A 114 6.30 4.05 -28.29
N TRP A 115 6.99 3.80 -27.18
CA TRP A 115 7.85 4.81 -26.56
C TRP A 115 8.95 5.24 -27.54
N THR A 116 9.37 6.50 -27.46
CA THR A 116 10.48 7.05 -28.24
C THR A 116 11.79 6.98 -27.48
N ASP A 117 11.70 7.03 -26.16
CA ASP A 117 12.85 7.09 -25.25
C ASP A 117 12.70 6.05 -24.15
N HIS A 118 13.79 5.36 -23.84
CA HIS A 118 13.87 4.40 -22.75
C HIS A 118 15.23 4.50 -22.07
N SER A 119 15.22 4.59 -20.75
CA SER A 119 16.41 4.37 -19.95
C SER A 119 16.20 3.24 -18.95
N SER A 120 17.29 2.53 -18.66
CA SER A 120 17.27 1.38 -17.74
C SER A 120 18.38 1.52 -16.72
N HIS A 121 17.99 1.36 -15.45
CA HIS A 121 18.84 1.50 -14.29
C HIS A 121 18.80 0.20 -13.47
N PRO A 122 19.65 -0.79 -13.82
CA PRO A 122 19.75 -2.04 -13.05
C PRO A 122 20.25 -1.82 -11.62
N SER A 123 21.11 -0.81 -11.43
CA SER A 123 21.68 -0.40 -10.15
C SER A 123 20.76 0.59 -9.43
N THR A 124 19.54 0.16 -9.16
CA THR A 124 18.58 0.93 -8.35
C THR A 124 18.50 0.33 -6.96
N ASN A 125 18.73 1.15 -5.94
CA ASN A 125 18.58 0.76 -4.55
C ASN A 125 17.15 1.08 -4.09
N VAL A 126 16.56 0.15 -3.32
CA VAL A 126 15.43 0.45 -2.46
C VAL A 126 16.03 0.95 -1.14
N ASN A 127 15.97 2.25 -0.88
CA ASN A 127 16.63 2.87 0.28
C ASN A 127 15.99 2.41 1.58
N TYR A 128 14.66 2.45 1.63
CA TYR A 128 13.86 1.91 2.73
C TYR A 128 12.43 1.65 2.25
N ALA A 129 11.71 0.83 2.99
CA ALA A 129 10.27 0.64 2.87
C ALA A 129 9.67 0.33 4.24
N ASN A 130 8.52 0.90 4.57
CA ASN A 130 7.88 0.65 5.86
C ASN A 130 6.36 0.86 5.81
N GLU A 131 5.66 0.28 6.77
CA GLU A 131 4.21 0.40 6.93
C GLU A 131 3.83 0.37 8.40
N TYR A 132 2.77 1.11 8.74
CA TYR A 132 1.99 0.87 9.94
C TYR A 132 0.50 0.80 9.61
N ASP A 133 -0.23 0.05 10.44
CA ASP A 133 -1.65 -0.20 10.32
C ASP A 133 -2.27 -0.30 11.72
N LEU A 134 -3.26 0.56 11.97
CA LEU A 134 -4.03 0.60 13.21
C LEU A 134 -5.47 0.25 12.86
N SER A 135 -6.03 -0.76 13.53
CA SER A 135 -7.32 -1.30 13.15
C SER A 135 -8.18 -1.78 14.31
N VAL A 136 -9.46 -1.87 14.03
CA VAL A 136 -10.51 -2.37 14.90
C VAL A 136 -11.26 -3.46 14.15
N GLN A 137 -11.35 -4.65 14.73
CA GLN A 137 -12.09 -5.79 14.21
C GLN A 137 -13.34 -6.03 15.06
N GLY A 138 -14.50 -6.01 14.42
CA GLY A 138 -15.78 -6.37 15.02
C GLY A 138 -16.21 -7.77 14.59
N TRP A 139 -16.20 -8.71 15.51
CA TRP A 139 -16.59 -10.11 15.27
C TRP A 139 -18.11 -10.26 15.28
N LEU A 140 -18.69 -10.63 14.14
CA LEU A 140 -20.14 -10.76 13.94
C LEU A 140 -20.62 -12.20 14.13
N PHE A 141 -19.79 -13.16 13.75
CA PHE A 141 -20.05 -14.59 13.91
C PHE A 141 -18.87 -15.21 14.67
N GLN A 142 -19.18 -15.94 15.73
CA GLN A 142 -18.19 -16.59 16.58
C GLN A 142 -18.74 -17.93 17.06
N ASP A 143 -17.92 -18.96 16.92
CA ASP A 143 -18.17 -20.33 17.34
C ASP A 143 -16.84 -20.95 17.77
N ASP A 144 -16.83 -22.21 18.20
CA ASP A 144 -15.65 -22.89 18.74
C ASP A 144 -14.48 -22.94 17.74
N ASN A 145 -14.79 -23.02 16.44
CA ASN A 145 -13.79 -23.23 15.38
C ASN A 145 -13.66 -22.06 14.41
N TYR A 146 -14.52 -21.05 14.45
CA TYR A 146 -14.47 -19.96 13.48
C TYR A 146 -14.89 -18.61 14.05
N LYS A 147 -14.28 -17.56 13.50
CA LYS A 147 -14.73 -16.18 13.68
C LYS A 147 -14.82 -15.50 12.32
N ALA A 148 -15.87 -14.72 12.12
CA ALA A 148 -16.01 -13.86 10.95
C ALA A 148 -16.50 -12.48 11.37
N GLY A 149 -15.94 -11.44 10.77
CA GLY A 149 -16.18 -10.08 11.19
C GLY A 149 -15.83 -9.05 10.13
N VAL A 150 -16.01 -7.80 10.53
CA VAL A 150 -15.63 -6.62 9.74
C VAL A 150 -14.41 -5.97 10.37
N ILE A 151 -13.61 -5.31 9.55
CA ILE A 151 -12.47 -4.51 10.01
C ILE A 151 -12.61 -3.08 9.49
N ALA A 152 -12.21 -2.12 10.29
CA ALA A 152 -11.94 -0.75 9.86
C ALA A 152 -10.59 -0.30 10.44
N GLY A 153 -9.85 0.51 9.70
CA GLY A 153 -8.54 0.94 10.16
C GLY A 153 -7.96 2.08 9.36
N TYR A 154 -6.73 2.43 9.73
CA TYR A 154 -5.91 3.41 9.03
C TYR A 154 -4.52 2.82 8.79
N GLN A 155 -4.05 2.92 7.56
CA GLN A 155 -2.77 2.39 7.12
C GLN A 155 -1.97 3.47 6.41
N GLU A 156 -0.66 3.48 6.63
CA GLU A 156 0.27 4.24 5.83
C GLU A 156 1.49 3.42 5.44
N THR A 157 1.84 3.46 4.16
CA THR A 157 2.94 2.71 3.56
C THR A 157 3.87 3.67 2.83
N ARG A 158 5.18 3.50 3.00
CA ARG A 158 6.22 4.35 2.42
C ARG A 158 7.26 3.53 1.69
N PHE A 159 7.75 4.07 0.59
CA PHE A 159 8.84 3.48 -0.20
C PHE A 159 9.82 4.56 -0.65
N SER A 160 11.09 4.22 -0.78
CA SER A 160 12.10 5.12 -1.35
C SER A 160 13.11 4.35 -2.21
N TRP A 161 13.50 4.94 -3.33
CA TRP A 161 14.49 4.42 -4.27
C TRP A 161 15.52 5.47 -4.67
N THR A 162 16.66 4.99 -5.14
CA THR A 162 17.63 5.80 -5.89
C THR A 162 18.18 4.98 -7.03
N ALA A 163 17.93 5.43 -8.26
CA ALA A 163 18.49 4.89 -9.49
C ALA A 163 19.89 5.48 -9.74
N THR A 164 20.85 4.63 -10.07
CA THR A 164 22.24 5.04 -10.34
C THR A 164 22.78 4.43 -11.63
N GLY A 165 23.69 5.14 -12.31
CA GLY A 165 24.25 4.71 -13.59
C GLY A 165 23.17 4.30 -14.60
N GLY A 166 23.40 3.23 -15.36
CA GLY A 166 22.44 2.69 -16.32
C GLY A 166 22.74 3.06 -17.76
N SER A 167 21.79 2.76 -18.65
CA SER A 167 21.90 2.99 -20.09
C SER A 167 20.66 3.67 -20.63
N TYR A 168 20.78 4.36 -21.76
CA TYR A 168 19.66 5.01 -22.44
C TYR A 168 19.64 4.72 -23.93
N ASN A 169 18.43 4.75 -24.48
CA ASN A 169 18.09 4.69 -25.89
C ASN A 169 17.04 5.77 -26.14
N TYR A 170 17.42 6.82 -26.85
CA TYR A 170 16.62 8.00 -27.11
C TYR A 170 16.38 8.21 -28.59
N ASP A 171 15.26 8.87 -28.89
CA ASP A 171 14.78 9.13 -30.25
C ASP A 171 14.78 7.85 -31.13
N ASN A 172 14.09 6.82 -30.64
CA ASN A 172 13.95 5.52 -31.32
C ASN A 172 15.28 4.85 -31.70
N GLY A 173 16.32 5.03 -30.88
CA GLY A 173 17.64 4.44 -31.05
C GLY A 173 18.62 5.28 -31.86
N ALA A 174 18.25 6.52 -32.24
CA ALA A 174 19.19 7.45 -32.85
C ALA A 174 20.31 7.85 -31.89
N THR A 175 20.01 7.92 -30.58
CA THR A 175 20.99 8.27 -29.54
C THR A 175 21.01 7.20 -28.46
N THR A 176 22.13 6.49 -28.34
CA THR A 176 22.30 5.44 -27.32
C THR A 176 23.57 5.66 -26.53
N GLY A 177 23.54 5.34 -25.24
CA GLY A 177 24.72 5.48 -24.39
C GLY A 177 24.53 4.94 -22.99
N ASN A 178 25.49 5.28 -22.13
CA ASN A 178 25.50 4.91 -20.72
C ASN A 178 25.64 6.14 -19.85
N PHE A 179 24.96 6.14 -18.71
CA PHE A 179 25.22 7.09 -17.65
C PHE A 179 26.51 6.70 -16.92
N PRO A 180 27.25 7.67 -16.35
CA PRO A 180 28.42 7.36 -15.53
C PRO A 180 28.08 6.38 -14.40
N THR A 181 28.91 5.36 -14.22
CA THR A 181 28.65 4.30 -13.24
C THR A 181 28.67 4.85 -11.83
N GLY A 182 27.64 4.53 -11.04
CA GLY A 182 27.54 4.92 -9.63
C GLY A 182 27.04 6.35 -9.38
N GLU A 183 26.93 7.17 -10.43
CA GLU A 183 26.35 8.51 -10.30
C GLU A 183 24.84 8.42 -10.08
N ARG A 184 24.31 9.32 -9.25
CA ARG A 184 22.88 9.38 -8.95
C ARG A 184 22.13 9.95 -10.15
N GLY A 185 21.19 9.16 -10.67
CA GLY A 185 20.28 9.60 -11.73
C GLY A 185 19.04 10.24 -11.12
N ILE A 186 18.16 9.39 -10.59
CA ILE A 186 16.84 9.78 -10.09
C ILE A 186 16.61 9.21 -8.69
N GLY A 187 16.15 10.06 -7.76
CA GLY A 187 15.66 9.67 -6.45
C GLY A 187 14.14 9.70 -6.44
N TYR A 188 13.48 8.67 -5.92
CA TYR A 188 12.02 8.63 -5.89
C TYR A 188 11.51 8.14 -4.54
N SER A 189 10.42 8.71 -4.04
CA SER A 189 9.77 8.24 -2.82
C SER A 189 8.26 8.33 -2.92
N GLN A 190 7.55 7.38 -2.33
CA GLN A 190 6.09 7.34 -2.29
C GLN A 190 5.59 7.21 -0.86
N ARG A 191 4.41 7.80 -0.61
CA ARG A 191 3.63 7.61 0.61
C ARG A 191 2.15 7.43 0.26
N PHE A 192 1.59 6.30 0.67
CA PHE A 192 0.16 6.02 0.58
C PHE A 192 -0.43 6.04 1.98
N SER A 193 -1.40 6.90 2.22
CA SER A 193 -2.12 7.02 3.49
C SER A 193 -3.61 6.80 3.26
N MET A 194 -4.27 5.94 4.03
CA MET A 194 -5.69 5.64 3.80
C MET A 194 -6.42 5.17 5.06
N PRO A 195 -7.67 5.63 5.29
CA PRO A 195 -8.62 4.82 6.02
C PRO A 195 -9.05 3.64 5.13
N TYR A 196 -9.43 2.52 5.72
CA TYR A 196 -9.95 1.36 5.00
C TYR A 196 -11.05 0.65 5.78
N ILE A 197 -11.81 -0.16 5.05
CA ILE A 197 -12.77 -1.13 5.59
C ILE A 197 -12.46 -2.52 5.04
N GLY A 198 -13.02 -3.57 5.63
CA GLY A 198 -12.72 -4.91 5.19
C GLY A 198 -13.47 -6.01 5.90
N LEU A 199 -13.06 -7.24 5.60
CA LEU A 199 -13.58 -8.48 6.19
C LEU A 199 -12.43 -9.26 6.83
N ALA A 200 -12.70 -9.82 8.00
CA ALA A 200 -11.78 -10.68 8.73
C ALA A 200 -12.40 -12.06 8.94
N GLY A 201 -11.62 -13.10 8.75
CA GLY A 201 -12.00 -14.49 8.98
C GLY A 201 -10.90 -15.23 9.71
N GLN A 202 -11.30 -16.11 10.61
CA GLN A 202 -10.43 -17.02 11.35
C GLN A 202 -11.06 -18.40 11.36
N TYR A 203 -10.24 -19.43 11.18
CA TYR A 203 -10.63 -20.82 11.32
C TYR A 203 -9.57 -21.57 12.12
N ARG A 204 -9.99 -22.29 13.15
CA ARG A 204 -9.12 -23.09 14.02
C ARG A 204 -9.59 -24.54 14.08
N ILE A 205 -8.67 -25.47 13.86
CA ILE A 205 -8.91 -26.91 14.00
C ILE A 205 -7.73 -27.55 14.72
N ASN A 206 -7.99 -28.13 15.90
CA ASN A 206 -6.94 -28.62 16.80
C ASN A 206 -5.92 -27.50 17.08
N ASP A 207 -4.64 -27.79 16.82
CA ASP A 207 -3.52 -26.86 16.97
C ASP A 207 -3.24 -26.04 15.71
N PHE A 208 -4.05 -26.15 14.65
CA PHE A 208 -3.92 -25.32 13.45
C PHE A 208 -4.86 -24.13 13.48
N GLU A 209 -4.36 -22.96 13.07
CA GLU A 209 -5.15 -21.75 12.87
C GLU A 209 -4.83 -21.14 11.51
N PHE A 210 -5.88 -20.67 10.84
CA PHE A 210 -5.83 -19.95 9.58
C PHE A 210 -6.56 -18.63 9.75
N ASN A 211 -5.94 -17.52 9.37
CA ASN A 211 -6.65 -16.25 9.27
C ASN A 211 -6.60 -15.71 7.86
N ALA A 212 -7.65 -14.99 7.49
CA ALA A 212 -7.76 -14.30 6.22
C ALA A 212 -8.31 -12.89 6.48
N LEU A 213 -7.71 -11.92 5.82
CA LEU A 213 -8.09 -10.52 5.87
C LEU A 213 -8.24 -10.01 4.43
N PHE A 214 -9.32 -9.29 4.18
CA PHE A 214 -9.51 -8.51 2.96
C PHE A 214 -9.74 -7.05 3.35
N LYS A 215 -9.02 -6.14 2.70
CA LYS A 215 -9.10 -4.69 2.92
C LYS A 215 -9.45 -4.00 1.61
N PHE A 216 -10.25 -2.96 1.71
CA PHE A 216 -10.65 -2.10 0.62
C PHE A 216 -10.62 -0.63 1.06
N SER A 217 -10.17 0.25 0.17
CA SER A 217 -10.32 1.69 0.35
C SER A 217 -10.56 2.36 -1.00
N ASP A 218 -11.45 3.36 -1.03
CA ASP A 218 -11.60 4.31 -2.15
C ASP A 218 -11.12 5.71 -1.72
N TRP A 219 -10.35 5.78 -0.64
CA TRP A 219 -9.95 7.02 0.05
C TRP A 219 -8.42 7.13 0.20
N VAL A 220 -7.68 6.49 -0.69
CA VAL A 220 -6.21 6.56 -0.67
C VAL A 220 -5.77 7.98 -0.99
N ARG A 221 -4.82 8.47 -0.20
CA ARG A 221 -4.06 9.70 -0.47
C ARG A 221 -2.63 9.30 -0.79
N ALA A 222 -2.26 9.41 -2.05
CA ALA A 222 -0.89 9.15 -2.48
C ALA A 222 -0.12 10.46 -2.63
N HIS A 223 1.14 10.45 -2.21
CA HIS A 223 2.11 11.50 -2.47
C HIS A 223 3.38 10.86 -2.97
N ASP A 224 4.10 11.57 -3.81
CA ASP A 224 5.48 11.23 -4.13
C ASP A 224 6.40 12.44 -4.13
N ASN A 225 7.67 12.16 -4.31
CA ASN A 225 8.71 13.15 -4.52
C ASN A 225 9.77 12.51 -5.41
N ASP A 226 9.99 13.09 -6.58
CA ASP A 226 11.00 12.70 -7.56
C ASP A 226 12.12 13.77 -7.61
N GLU A 227 13.37 13.33 -7.59
CA GLU A 227 14.57 14.16 -7.66
C GLU A 227 15.39 13.75 -8.89
N HIS A 228 15.37 14.56 -9.94
CA HIS A 228 16.25 14.42 -11.11
C HIS A 228 17.59 15.13 -10.85
N TYR A 229 18.52 14.44 -10.20
CA TYR A 229 19.80 15.02 -9.76
C TYR A 229 20.63 15.63 -10.91
N MET A 230 20.58 15.03 -12.11
CA MET A 230 21.32 15.52 -13.28
C MET A 230 20.68 16.74 -13.96
N ARG A 231 19.41 17.04 -13.65
CA ARG A 231 18.65 18.17 -14.22
C ARG A 231 18.37 19.27 -13.21
N GLU A 232 18.76 19.06 -11.95
CA GLU A 232 18.46 19.97 -10.84
C GLU A 232 16.96 20.25 -10.71
N LEU A 233 16.11 19.24 -10.95
CA LEU A 233 14.64 19.34 -10.82
C LEU A 233 14.11 18.43 -9.74
N THR A 234 13.14 18.94 -8.97
CA THR A 234 12.29 18.15 -8.07
C THR A 234 10.85 18.18 -8.57
N PHE A 235 10.20 17.02 -8.58
CA PHE A 235 8.76 16.90 -8.83
C PHE A 235 8.04 16.43 -7.56
N ARG A 236 6.85 16.97 -7.32
CA ARG A 236 5.98 16.56 -6.21
C ARG A 236 4.57 16.34 -6.70
N GLU A 237 4.08 15.13 -6.53
CA GLU A 237 2.73 14.76 -6.96
C GLU A 237 1.87 14.42 -5.76
N LYS A 238 0.56 14.62 -5.94
CA LYS A 238 -0.44 14.25 -4.96
C LYS A 238 -1.71 13.83 -5.66
N SER A 239 -2.23 12.66 -5.27
CA SER A 239 -3.56 12.19 -5.66
C SER A 239 -4.40 11.85 -4.43
N THR A 240 -5.72 11.91 -4.61
CA THR A 240 -6.69 11.63 -3.55
C THR A 240 -7.83 10.79 -4.09
N ASN A 241 -8.42 9.96 -3.23
CA ASN A 241 -9.54 9.07 -3.55
C ASN A 241 -9.18 8.03 -4.62
N SER A 242 -7.93 7.57 -4.64
CA SER A 242 -7.59 6.38 -5.41
C SER A 242 -7.98 5.12 -4.65
N ARG A 243 -8.00 4.00 -5.39
CA ARG A 243 -8.51 2.74 -4.89
C ARG A 243 -7.40 1.85 -4.36
N TYR A 244 -7.69 1.10 -3.32
CA TYR A 244 -6.81 0.10 -2.75
C TYR A 244 -7.53 -1.23 -2.53
N TYR A 245 -6.80 -2.31 -2.79
CA TYR A 245 -7.17 -3.68 -2.45
C TYR A 245 -6.01 -4.32 -1.68
N GLY A 246 -6.30 -4.91 -0.53
CA GLY A 246 -5.33 -5.63 0.27
C GLY A 246 -5.86 -6.99 0.70
N THR A 247 -5.00 -7.99 0.76
CA THR A 247 -5.32 -9.27 1.40
C THR A 247 -4.15 -9.76 2.22
N SER A 248 -4.45 -10.40 3.35
CA SER A 248 -3.47 -11.11 4.17
C SER A 248 -4.03 -12.49 4.48
N VAL A 249 -3.20 -13.52 4.36
CA VAL A 249 -3.52 -14.87 4.80
C VAL A 249 -2.36 -15.41 5.63
N ASP A 250 -2.65 -15.98 6.79
CA ASP A 250 -1.67 -16.72 7.58
C ASP A 250 -2.16 -18.12 7.90
N ALA A 251 -1.20 -19.03 8.04
CA ALA A 251 -1.41 -20.36 8.56
C ALA A 251 -0.39 -20.58 9.68
N GLY A 252 -0.85 -21.06 10.82
CA GLY A 252 -0.01 -21.30 11.98
C GLY A 252 -0.35 -22.57 12.73
N TYR A 253 0.62 -23.00 13.53
CA TYR A 253 0.56 -24.18 14.38
C TYR A 253 0.92 -23.83 15.81
N TYR A 254 0.05 -24.17 16.76
CA TYR A 254 0.26 -24.01 18.18
C TYR A 254 1.25 -25.06 18.69
N ILE A 255 2.50 -24.64 18.93
CA ILE A 255 3.53 -25.49 19.55
C ILE A 255 3.35 -25.61 21.07
N THR A 256 2.62 -24.66 21.66
CA THR A 256 2.08 -24.71 23.02
C THR A 256 0.70 -24.04 23.00
N PRO A 257 -0.11 -24.13 24.07
CA PRO A 257 -1.38 -23.42 24.14
C PRO A 257 -1.29 -21.89 23.96
N HIS A 258 -0.10 -21.30 24.18
CA HIS A 258 0.15 -19.86 24.14
C HIS A 258 1.03 -19.41 22.98
N ALA A 259 1.71 -20.34 22.30
CA ALA A 259 2.71 -20.02 21.28
C ALA A 259 2.35 -20.66 19.93
N LYS A 260 2.20 -19.83 18.90
CA LYS A 260 1.90 -20.24 17.52
C LYS A 260 3.06 -19.86 16.61
N VAL A 261 3.64 -20.83 15.91
CA VAL A 261 4.54 -20.56 14.77
C VAL A 261 3.68 -20.38 13.52
N PHE A 262 3.99 -19.41 12.67
CA PHE A 262 3.15 -19.11 11.52
C PHE A 262 3.94 -18.63 10.31
N THR A 263 3.30 -18.75 9.14
CA THR A 263 3.71 -18.09 7.90
C THR A 263 2.58 -17.20 7.41
N GLU A 264 2.91 -16.00 6.94
CA GLU A 264 1.93 -15.03 6.45
C GLU A 264 2.30 -14.55 5.04
N PHE A 265 1.30 -14.44 4.17
CA PHE A 265 1.37 -13.77 2.88
C PHE A 265 0.48 -12.53 2.91
N THR A 266 1.01 -11.39 2.48
CA THR A 266 0.22 -10.15 2.28
C THR A 266 0.38 -9.69 0.85
N TYR A 267 -0.70 -9.26 0.21
CA TYR A 267 -0.70 -8.59 -1.08
C TYR A 267 -1.44 -7.26 -0.97
N SER A 268 -0.86 -6.22 -1.57
CA SER A 268 -1.36 -4.85 -1.54
C SER A 268 -1.31 -4.26 -2.95
N LYS A 269 -2.43 -3.70 -3.41
CA LYS A 269 -2.54 -2.99 -4.68
C LYS A 269 -3.17 -1.62 -4.46
N TYR A 270 -2.38 -0.59 -4.65
CA TYR A 270 -2.81 0.79 -4.81
C TYR A 270 -3.01 1.04 -6.30
N GLU A 271 -4.27 1.10 -6.72
CA GLU A 271 -4.62 1.55 -8.06
C GLU A 271 -4.14 2.97 -8.30
N GLU A 272 -3.95 3.32 -9.56
CA GLU A 272 -3.47 4.63 -9.95
C GLU A 272 -4.41 5.74 -9.46
N GLY A 273 -3.86 6.63 -8.64
CA GLY A 273 -4.47 7.91 -8.35
C GLY A 273 -3.86 8.98 -9.23
N LYS A 274 -4.71 9.73 -9.95
CA LYS A 274 -4.27 10.88 -10.73
C LYS A 274 -4.37 12.18 -9.94
N GLY A 275 -3.51 13.13 -10.29
CA GLY A 275 -3.51 14.46 -9.69
C GLY A 275 -2.56 15.41 -10.41
N GLY A 276 -2.34 16.57 -9.81
CA GLY A 276 -1.42 17.56 -10.34
C GLY A 276 0.04 17.27 -9.96
N THR A 277 0.95 17.93 -10.66
CA THR A 277 2.39 17.89 -10.37
C THR A 277 2.92 19.30 -10.10
N GLN A 278 3.76 19.42 -9.09
CA GLN A 278 4.58 20.62 -8.86
C GLN A 278 5.99 20.33 -9.38
N ILE A 279 6.54 21.28 -10.13
CA ILE A 279 7.90 21.23 -10.68
C ILE A 279 8.70 22.33 -9.99
N ILE A 280 9.86 21.97 -9.44
CA ILE A 280 10.74 22.90 -8.74
C ILE A 280 12.12 22.81 -9.40
N ASP A 281 12.62 23.95 -9.88
CA ASP A 281 14.01 24.11 -10.27
C ASP A 281 14.84 24.34 -9.00
N THR A 282 15.69 23.38 -8.66
CA THR A 282 16.50 23.41 -7.44
C THR A 282 17.75 24.27 -7.56
N TYR A 283 18.13 24.66 -8.78
CA TYR A 283 19.20 25.62 -9.02
C TYR A 283 18.73 27.06 -8.78
N SER A 284 17.59 27.44 -9.39
CA SER A 284 17.04 28.79 -9.27
C SER A 284 16.10 28.99 -8.07
N GLY A 285 15.48 27.92 -7.59
CA GLY A 285 14.43 27.94 -6.56
C GLY A 285 13.03 28.28 -7.10
N GLU A 286 12.89 28.50 -8.42
CA GLU A 286 11.59 28.75 -9.04
C GLU A 286 10.72 27.49 -9.03
N SER A 287 9.39 27.67 -9.04
CA SER A 287 8.46 26.54 -9.11
C SER A 287 7.25 26.85 -9.96
N ALA A 288 6.76 25.81 -10.63
CA ALA A 288 5.54 25.80 -11.41
C ALA A 288 4.63 24.64 -10.96
N SER A 289 3.36 24.68 -11.33
CA SER A 289 2.44 23.58 -11.06
C SER A 289 1.49 23.37 -12.22
N ILE A 290 1.27 22.10 -12.56
CA ILE A 290 0.30 21.68 -13.56
C ILE A 290 -0.83 21.00 -12.78
N GLY A 291 -2.01 21.60 -12.83
CA GLY A 291 -3.22 21.05 -12.21
C GLY A 291 -3.85 19.92 -13.04
N GLY A 292 -5.02 19.44 -12.61
CA GLY A 292 -5.73 18.35 -13.31
C GLY A 292 -5.10 16.99 -13.06
N ASP A 293 -5.12 16.14 -14.08
CA ASP A 293 -4.69 14.73 -14.03
C ASP A 293 -3.33 14.53 -14.74
N ALA A 294 -2.38 15.41 -14.45
CA ALA A 294 -1.05 15.46 -15.08
C ALA A 294 -0.04 14.42 -14.53
N ALA A 295 -0.33 13.87 -13.36
CA ALA A 295 0.49 12.94 -12.61
C ALA A 295 -0.29 11.68 -12.23
N GLY A 296 0.39 10.54 -12.07
CA GLY A 296 -0.22 9.26 -11.78
C GLY A 296 0.63 8.37 -10.89
N ILE A 297 0.12 8.05 -9.69
CA ILE A 297 0.86 7.33 -8.65
C ILE A 297 0.19 5.98 -8.39
N ALA A 298 0.91 4.88 -8.59
CA ALA A 298 0.42 3.52 -8.33
C ALA A 298 1.48 2.62 -7.68
N ASN A 299 1.04 1.58 -6.97
CA ASN A 299 1.92 0.56 -6.40
C ASN A 299 1.24 -0.80 -6.28
N LYS A 300 2.00 -1.86 -6.50
CA LYS A 300 1.65 -3.22 -6.07
C LYS A 300 2.80 -3.85 -5.32
N ASN A 301 2.53 -4.50 -4.20
CA ASN A 301 3.55 -5.19 -3.42
C ASN A 301 3.00 -6.44 -2.76
N PHE A 302 3.90 -7.33 -2.36
CA PHE A 302 3.58 -8.47 -1.52
C PHE A 302 4.69 -8.74 -0.51
N THR A 303 4.32 -9.32 0.61
CA THR A 303 5.25 -9.82 1.62
C THR A 303 5.03 -11.29 1.88
N ILE A 304 6.11 -12.02 2.13
CA ILE A 304 6.08 -13.39 2.65
C ILE A 304 6.92 -13.40 3.91
N THR A 305 6.32 -13.72 5.06
CA THR A 305 7.01 -13.74 6.35
C THR A 305 6.74 -15.04 7.11
N ALA A 306 7.64 -15.36 8.03
CA ALA A 306 7.48 -16.43 9.00
C ALA A 306 7.84 -15.92 10.39
N GLY A 307 7.15 -16.39 11.42
CA GLY A 307 7.29 -15.82 12.76
C GLY A 307 6.69 -16.63 13.88
N LEU A 308 6.69 -16.01 15.05
CA LEU A 308 6.15 -16.51 16.30
C LEU A 308 5.12 -15.52 16.84
N GLN A 309 3.99 -16.05 17.26
CA GLN A 309 2.96 -15.35 18.01
C GLN A 309 2.91 -15.91 19.42
N TYR A 310 2.78 -15.03 20.41
CA TYR A 310 2.62 -15.37 21.82
C TYR A 310 1.39 -14.67 22.41
N ARG A 311 0.54 -15.44 23.08
CA ARG A 311 -0.61 -14.97 23.86
C ARG A 311 -0.25 -15.04 25.34
N PHE A 312 -0.34 -13.90 26.05
CA PHE A 312 0.19 -13.75 27.41
C PHE A 312 -0.62 -14.46 28.48
#